data_AF-A0A6I5H329-F1
#
_entry.id   AF-A0A6I5H329-F1
#
_cell.length_a   1.000
_cell.length_b   1.000
_cell.length_c   1.000
_cell.angle_alpha   90.00
_cell.angle_beta   90.00
_cell.angle_gamma   90.00
#
_symmetry.space_group_name_H-M   'P 1'
#
loop_
_entity.id
_entity.type
_entity.pdbx_description
1 polymer ?
#
loop_
_entity_poly.entity_id
_entity_poly.type
_entity_poly.pdbx_seq_one_letter_code
_entity_poly.pdbx_strand_id
1 'polypeptide(L)'
;MTGVTARASAGGPARVTAAACAVVVAVLLPVTAACPAQGQDFPRTVSAPDAPDAPADGARAALAAAAAGAREQVRRVALSGLPAELRTSAWNALRSTRGDAAIAEWLAPGGGYDLAKQRLRDTRSRNRQFCERVVATHPAAFAPATRAAAEKALRGSDTDRAAFVKSGYAQAQAQDRGAREAVATEQQAVRAKDREFVAGRAAHDPGEQVRVAAQWALRPGGGDEDVREFYGFGWVSGGALDLEEHRLRTAESEALRHRTLTLLLRAAVDAEEALRGASDTAAARAEAERAWQAVAAHAQGAETAWLAEREHAGRQAETWKGVQALAQGAMDELWKRMADPADENGRAWTREEQDAVGSAAFWQDILRKAREGETRVAG
;
A
#
# COMPACT_ATOMS: atom_id res chain seq x y z
N MET A 1 25.74 56.41 -8.42
CA MET A 1 25.06 56.70 -9.71
C MET A 1 24.86 55.38 -10.44
N THR A 2 23.76 55.21 -11.22
CA THR A 2 23.49 54.09 -12.18
C THR A 2 23.68 52.64 -11.68
N GLY A 3 22.72 51.71 -11.70
CA GLY A 3 21.28 51.66 -12.07
C GLY A 3 20.75 50.24 -11.75
N VAL A 4 19.51 50.03 -11.28
CA VAL A 4 18.28 49.86 -12.11
C VAL A 4 18.44 48.68 -13.09
N THR A 5 17.79 47.52 -12.96
CA THR A 5 16.75 47.00 -12.01
C THR A 5 16.93 45.46 -11.82
N ALA A 6 16.04 44.55 -11.36
CA ALA A 6 14.57 44.47 -11.18
C ALA A 6 14.15 43.51 -10.01
N ARG A 7 13.09 42.69 -10.19
CA ARG A 7 12.52 41.70 -9.24
C ARG A 7 11.76 40.59 -10.00
N ALA A 8 11.82 39.34 -9.53
CA ALA A 8 10.74 38.32 -9.46
C ALA A 8 11.37 36.92 -9.27
N SER A 9 10.88 35.91 -8.54
CA SER A 9 9.71 35.63 -7.67
C SER A 9 9.01 34.34 -8.13
N ALA A 10 9.04 33.32 -7.28
CA ALA A 10 8.13 32.16 -7.22
C ALA A 10 7.84 31.37 -8.53
N GLY A 11 8.59 30.28 -8.74
CA GLY A 11 8.20 29.16 -9.63
C GLY A 11 8.08 27.87 -8.82
N GLY A 12 6.88 27.55 -8.32
CA GLY A 12 6.62 26.27 -7.64
C GLY A 12 6.29 25.15 -8.64
N PRO A 13 6.56 23.87 -8.32
CA PRO A 13 6.26 22.76 -9.22
C PRO A 13 4.75 22.63 -9.46
N ALA A 14 4.36 22.47 -10.73
CA ALA A 14 2.97 22.43 -11.13
C ALA A 14 2.27 21.18 -10.57
N ARG A 15 1.17 21.39 -9.84
CA ARG A 15 0.27 20.31 -9.43
C ARG A 15 -0.51 19.83 -10.65
N VAL A 16 -0.26 18.60 -11.10
CA VAL A 16 -1.08 17.93 -12.12
C VAL A 16 -2.46 17.68 -11.53
N THR A 17 -3.45 18.49 -11.93
CA THR A 17 -4.85 18.32 -11.52
C THR A 17 -5.46 17.15 -12.29
N ALA A 18 -5.62 16.01 -11.64
CA ALA A 18 -6.34 14.87 -12.20
C ALA A 18 -7.81 15.26 -12.47
N ALA A 19 -8.23 15.22 -13.73
CA ALA A 19 -9.61 15.48 -14.13
C ALA A 19 -10.50 14.29 -13.75
N ALA A 20 -11.38 14.48 -12.76
CA ALA A 20 -12.30 13.45 -12.31
C ALA A 20 -13.53 13.37 -13.23
N CYS A 21 -13.57 12.36 -14.11
CA CYS A 21 -14.77 12.04 -14.89
C CYS A 21 -15.88 11.50 -13.98
N ALA A 22 -16.80 12.37 -13.56
CA ALA A 22 -17.95 12.01 -12.73
C ALA A 22 -19.03 11.29 -13.57
N VAL A 23 -19.18 9.97 -13.37
CA VAL A 23 -20.28 9.19 -13.96
C VAL A 23 -21.54 9.39 -13.12
N VAL A 24 -22.49 10.19 -13.63
CA VAL A 24 -23.80 10.41 -12.99
C VAL A 24 -24.75 9.28 -13.37
N VAL A 25 -25.00 8.36 -12.43
CA VAL A 25 -26.03 7.31 -12.59
C VAL A 25 -27.38 7.86 -12.11
N ALA A 26 -28.20 8.35 -13.05
CA ALA A 26 -29.54 8.82 -12.77
C ALA A 26 -30.53 7.65 -12.67
N VAL A 27 -30.93 7.27 -11.45
CA VAL A 27 -32.01 6.29 -11.21
C VAL A 27 -33.34 7.03 -11.10
N LEU A 28 -34.16 6.94 -12.16
CA LEU A 28 -35.53 7.44 -12.15
C LEU A 28 -36.47 6.39 -11.55
N LEU A 29 -37.22 6.80 -10.52
CA LEU A 29 -38.40 6.07 -10.02
C LEU A 29 -39.66 6.93 -10.26
N PRO A 30 -40.75 6.38 -10.81
CA PRO A 30 -41.97 7.14 -11.03
C PRO A 30 -42.75 7.32 -9.72
N VAL A 31 -42.92 8.56 -9.27
CA VAL A 31 -43.88 8.91 -8.22
C VAL A 31 -45.25 9.15 -8.88
N THR A 32 -46.25 8.37 -8.47
CA THR A 32 -47.64 8.54 -8.93
C THR A 32 -48.44 9.43 -7.97
N ALA A 33 -48.89 10.61 -8.42
CA ALA A 33 -50.14 11.24 -8.00
C ALA A 33 -50.40 12.59 -8.73
N ALA A 34 -51.51 12.66 -9.48
CA ALA A 34 -52.26 13.89 -9.72
C ALA A 34 -53.71 13.52 -10.08
N CYS A 35 -54.70 14.13 -9.42
CA CYS A 35 -56.11 13.91 -9.70
C CYS A 35 -56.59 14.75 -10.90
N PRO A 36 -57.82 14.53 -11.36
CA PRO A 36 -58.80 15.60 -11.18
C PRO A 36 -59.95 15.19 -10.24
N ALA A 37 -60.59 16.18 -9.63
CA ALA A 37 -61.70 15.98 -8.71
C ALA A 37 -63.04 16.09 -9.42
N GLN A 38 -63.98 15.24 -9.02
CA GLN A 38 -65.42 15.49 -9.00
C GLN A 38 -65.96 14.75 -7.78
N GLY A 39 -66.92 15.35 -7.07
CA GLY A 39 -67.46 14.77 -5.85
C GLY A 39 -68.97 14.92 -5.79
N GLN A 40 -69.63 14.02 -5.06
CA GLN A 40 -70.97 14.23 -4.53
C GLN A 40 -71.24 13.31 -3.33
N ASP A 41 -71.91 13.90 -2.35
CA ASP A 41 -72.84 13.34 -1.35
C ASP A 41 -72.47 12.11 -0.48
N PHE A 42 -72.47 12.35 0.84
CA PHE A 42 -72.54 11.32 1.88
C PHE A 42 -73.95 10.69 1.94
N PRO A 43 -74.07 9.45 2.46
CA PRO A 43 -74.67 9.39 3.80
C PRO A 43 -73.99 8.40 4.79
N ARG A 44 -73.92 8.85 6.05
CA ARG A 44 -73.87 8.11 7.33
C ARG A 44 -73.48 6.62 7.35
N THR A 45 -72.30 6.38 7.93
CA THR A 45 -72.02 5.44 9.05
C THR A 45 -72.71 4.07 9.07
N VAL A 46 -71.89 3.03 8.89
CA VAL A 46 -71.93 1.83 9.74
C VAL A 46 -70.53 1.64 10.32
N SER A 47 -70.40 1.57 11.65
CA SER A 47 -69.12 1.20 12.26
C SER A 47 -68.89 -0.30 12.07
N ALA A 48 -67.87 -0.67 11.31
CA ALA A 48 -67.31 -2.01 11.41
C ALA A 48 -66.65 -2.18 12.79
N PRO A 49 -66.73 -3.36 13.42
CA PRO A 49 -65.97 -3.64 14.64
C PRO A 49 -64.46 -3.62 14.35
N ASP A 50 -63.66 -3.25 15.35
CA ASP A 50 -62.20 -3.18 15.20
C ASP A 50 -61.61 -4.51 14.75
N ALA A 51 -60.99 -4.52 13.56
CA ALA A 51 -60.13 -5.61 13.15
C ALA A 51 -58.85 -5.57 14.02
N PRO A 52 -58.44 -6.67 14.67
CA PRO A 52 -57.41 -6.60 15.70
C PRO A 52 -56.02 -6.30 15.12
N ASP A 53 -55.27 -5.40 15.79
CA ASP A 53 -53.86 -5.03 15.51
C ASP A 53 -52.84 -6.20 15.63
N ALA A 54 -53.33 -7.42 15.87
CA ALA A 54 -52.57 -8.65 16.05
C ALA A 54 -51.38 -8.89 15.08
N PRO A 55 -51.46 -8.64 13.74
CA PRO A 55 -50.31 -8.86 12.87
C PRO A 55 -49.16 -7.88 13.14
N ALA A 56 -49.45 -6.65 13.55
CA ALA A 56 -48.43 -5.65 13.87
C ALA A 56 -47.72 -5.97 15.20
N ASP A 57 -48.47 -6.37 16.23
CA ASP A 57 -47.89 -6.76 17.51
C ASP A 57 -47.12 -8.09 17.46
N GLY A 58 -47.59 -9.07 16.68
CA GLY A 58 -46.85 -10.30 16.42
C GLY A 58 -45.48 -10.04 15.78
N ALA A 59 -45.43 -9.18 14.76
CA ALA A 59 -44.18 -8.77 14.11
C ALA A 59 -43.27 -7.97 15.07
N ARG A 60 -43.84 -7.05 15.86
CA ARG A 60 -43.12 -6.25 16.86
C ARG A 60 -42.49 -7.12 17.95
N ALA A 61 -43.22 -8.12 18.45
CA ALA A 61 -42.72 -9.11 19.42
C ALA A 61 -41.60 -9.98 18.82
N ALA A 62 -41.75 -10.44 17.58
CA ALA A 62 -40.73 -11.22 16.88
C ALA A 62 -39.42 -10.43 16.70
N LEU A 63 -39.50 -9.15 16.31
CA LEU A 63 -38.33 -8.26 16.21
C LEU A 63 -37.65 -8.03 17.57
N ALA A 64 -38.42 -7.81 18.64
CA ALA A 64 -37.88 -7.66 19.99
C ALA A 64 -37.18 -8.95 20.49
N ALA A 65 -37.74 -10.12 20.19
CA ALA A 65 -37.14 -11.41 20.50
C ALA A 65 -35.85 -11.67 19.69
N ALA A 66 -35.85 -11.34 18.39
CA ALA A 66 -34.65 -11.42 17.55
C ALA A 66 -33.53 -10.50 18.05
N ALA A 67 -33.86 -9.27 18.44
CA ALA A 67 -32.90 -8.34 19.04
C ALA A 67 -32.35 -8.87 20.38
N ALA A 68 -33.20 -9.48 21.22
CA ALA A 68 -32.75 -10.12 22.47
C ALA A 68 -31.79 -11.31 22.21
N GLY A 69 -32.10 -12.16 21.23
CA GLY A 69 -31.22 -13.26 20.81
C GLY A 69 -29.88 -12.76 20.24
N ALA A 70 -29.91 -11.67 19.46
CA ALA A 70 -28.72 -11.00 18.93
C ALA A 70 -27.84 -10.44 20.06
N ARG A 71 -28.42 -9.69 21.01
CA ARG A 71 -27.72 -9.19 22.22
C ARG A 71 -27.02 -10.32 22.97
N GLU A 72 -27.71 -11.44 23.19
CA GLU A 72 -27.14 -12.59 23.91
C GLU A 72 -26.05 -13.30 23.10
N GLN A 73 -26.18 -13.43 21.78
CA GLN A 73 -25.11 -13.99 20.95
C GLN A 73 -23.83 -13.14 20.98
N VAL A 74 -23.94 -11.81 20.94
CA VAL A 74 -22.77 -10.93 21.06
C VAL A 74 -22.20 -10.97 22.49
N ARG A 75 -23.05 -11.06 23.53
CA ARG A 75 -22.61 -11.28 24.93
C ARG A 75 -21.82 -12.58 25.10
N ARG A 76 -22.28 -13.69 24.50
CA ARG A 76 -21.54 -14.97 24.50
C ARG A 76 -20.16 -14.82 23.87
N VAL A 77 -20.03 -14.11 22.75
CA VAL A 77 -18.70 -13.84 22.17
C VAL A 77 -17.85 -12.97 23.10
N ALA A 78 -18.39 -11.89 23.67
CA ALA A 78 -17.68 -10.97 24.55
C ALA A 78 -17.12 -11.64 25.82
N LEU A 79 -17.82 -12.65 26.36
CA LEU A 79 -17.46 -13.42 27.56
C LEU A 79 -16.70 -14.74 27.26
N SER A 80 -16.53 -15.12 26.00
CA SER A 80 -15.90 -16.38 25.60
C SER A 80 -14.38 -16.43 25.86
N GLY A 81 -13.76 -17.59 25.59
CA GLY A 81 -12.30 -17.75 25.48
C GLY A 81 -11.69 -17.32 24.13
N LEU A 82 -12.43 -16.63 23.25
CA LEU A 82 -11.93 -16.22 21.94
C LEU A 82 -10.81 -15.16 22.01
N PRO A 83 -10.04 -14.94 20.92
CA PRO A 83 -9.06 -13.88 20.79
C PRO A 83 -9.58 -12.49 21.24
N ALA A 84 -8.70 -11.71 21.89
CA ALA A 84 -9.07 -10.48 22.58
C ALA A 84 -9.69 -9.43 21.65
N GLU A 85 -9.31 -9.43 20.37
CA GLU A 85 -9.81 -8.56 19.31
C GLU A 85 -11.31 -8.79 19.06
N LEU A 86 -11.73 -10.06 19.00
CA LEU A 86 -13.13 -10.46 18.81
C LEU A 86 -13.97 -10.11 20.03
N ARG A 87 -13.44 -10.37 21.23
CA ARG A 87 -14.12 -10.05 22.50
C ARG A 87 -14.26 -8.55 22.70
N THR A 88 -13.22 -7.77 22.39
CA THR A 88 -13.24 -6.31 22.47
C THR A 88 -14.19 -5.71 21.43
N SER A 89 -14.22 -6.26 20.21
CA SER A 89 -15.20 -5.86 19.19
C SER A 89 -16.64 -6.08 19.67
N ALA A 90 -16.94 -7.25 20.25
CA ALA A 90 -18.24 -7.57 20.83
C ALA A 90 -18.60 -6.64 22.01
N TRP A 91 -17.66 -6.38 22.93
CA TRP A 91 -17.85 -5.41 24.02
C TRP A 91 -18.05 -3.96 23.55
N ASN A 92 -17.56 -3.60 22.36
CA ASN A 92 -17.78 -2.26 21.80
C ASN A 92 -19.15 -2.15 21.13
N ALA A 93 -19.66 -3.22 20.51
CA ALA A 93 -21.04 -3.27 20.03
C ALA A 93 -22.05 -3.21 21.21
N LEU A 94 -21.84 -4.02 22.25
CA LEU A 94 -22.70 -4.09 23.45
C LEU A 94 -22.73 -2.79 24.26
N ARG A 95 -21.69 -1.95 24.18
CA ARG A 95 -21.60 -0.65 24.86
C ARG A 95 -21.90 0.54 23.93
N SER A 96 -22.34 0.29 22.70
CA SER A 96 -22.66 1.38 21.77
C SER A 96 -23.94 2.08 22.16
N THR A 97 -23.93 3.42 22.16
CA THR A 97 -25.13 4.26 22.37
C THR A 97 -26.22 4.06 21.32
N ARG A 98 -25.90 3.42 20.18
CA ARG A 98 -26.86 3.02 19.13
C ARG A 98 -27.61 1.72 19.45
N GLY A 99 -27.31 1.06 20.58
CA GLY A 99 -28.00 -0.13 21.05
C GLY A 99 -28.06 -1.25 20.00
N ASP A 100 -29.25 -1.78 19.77
CA ASP A 100 -29.49 -2.93 18.90
C ASP A 100 -29.04 -2.73 17.45
N ALA A 101 -29.02 -1.49 16.93
CA ALA A 101 -28.52 -1.21 15.59
C ALA A 101 -27.02 -1.55 15.45
N ALA A 102 -26.21 -1.20 16.45
CA ALA A 102 -24.78 -1.55 16.45
C ALA A 102 -24.55 -3.07 16.62
N ILE A 103 -25.50 -3.79 17.22
CA ILE A 103 -25.44 -5.24 17.44
C ILE A 103 -25.87 -5.99 16.18
N ALA A 104 -26.88 -5.50 15.47
CA ALA A 104 -27.26 -5.97 14.14
C ALA A 104 -26.13 -5.76 13.11
N GLU A 105 -25.55 -4.55 13.05
CA GLU A 105 -24.38 -4.26 12.21
C GLU A 105 -23.13 -5.08 12.58
N TRP A 106 -22.99 -5.48 13.85
CA TRP A 106 -21.89 -6.34 14.28
C TRP A 106 -22.05 -7.79 13.78
N LEU A 107 -23.29 -8.29 13.73
CA LEU A 107 -23.65 -9.63 13.27
C LEU A 107 -23.86 -9.74 11.74
N ALA A 108 -24.07 -8.61 11.04
CA ALA A 108 -24.29 -8.59 9.61
C ALA A 108 -23.10 -9.12 8.80
N PRO A 109 -23.32 -9.69 7.59
CA PRO A 109 -22.23 -10.09 6.69
C PRO A 109 -21.33 -8.89 6.32
N GLY A 110 -20.01 -9.05 6.45
CA GLY A 110 -19.04 -7.96 6.31
C GLY A 110 -19.01 -6.97 7.50
N GLY A 111 -19.81 -7.23 8.54
CA GLY A 111 -19.99 -6.39 9.71
C GLY A 111 -18.89 -6.53 10.77
N GLY A 112 -19.18 -6.02 11.97
CA GLY A 112 -18.19 -5.89 13.06
C GLY A 112 -17.51 -7.20 13.51
N TYR A 113 -18.16 -8.35 13.37
CA TYR A 113 -17.55 -9.66 13.60
C TYR A 113 -16.59 -10.09 12.48
N ASP A 114 -16.97 -9.88 11.22
CA ASP A 114 -16.13 -10.21 10.06
C ASP A 114 -14.89 -9.32 9.99
N LEU A 115 -15.06 -8.01 10.19
CA LEU A 115 -13.96 -7.05 10.27
C LEU A 115 -13.00 -7.36 11.42
N ALA A 116 -13.50 -7.85 12.56
CA ALA A 116 -12.65 -8.25 13.69
C ALA A 116 -11.90 -9.58 13.42
N LYS A 117 -12.53 -10.56 12.73
CA LYS A 117 -11.84 -11.76 12.25
C LYS A 117 -10.75 -11.42 11.23
N GLN A 118 -11.00 -10.44 10.35
CA GLN A 118 -10.00 -10.03 9.36
C GLN A 118 -8.82 -9.32 10.02
N ARG A 119 -9.07 -8.30 10.87
CA ARG A 119 -8.01 -7.60 11.64
C ARG A 119 -7.13 -8.56 12.46
N LEU A 120 -7.71 -9.64 12.99
CA LEU A 120 -6.98 -10.70 13.67
C LEU A 120 -6.03 -11.47 12.73
N ARG A 121 -6.50 -11.83 11.52
CA ARG A 121 -5.65 -12.46 10.47
C ARG A 121 -4.55 -11.51 10.01
N ASP A 122 -4.89 -10.25 9.72
CA ASP A 122 -3.95 -9.23 9.26
C ASP A 122 -2.85 -8.98 10.31
N THR A 123 -3.20 -9.00 11.60
CA THR A 123 -2.24 -8.81 12.69
C THR A 123 -1.35 -10.04 12.90
N ARG A 124 -1.89 -11.26 12.77
CA ARG A 124 -1.06 -12.48 12.77
C ARG A 124 -0.09 -12.52 11.60
N SER A 125 -0.56 -12.15 10.40
CA SER A 125 0.27 -12.05 9.20
C SER A 125 1.39 -11.03 9.38
N ARG A 126 1.08 -9.79 9.77
CA ARG A 126 2.08 -8.75 10.03
C ARG A 126 3.06 -9.12 11.14
N ASN A 127 2.61 -9.76 12.22
CA ASN A 127 3.50 -10.22 13.29
C ASN A 127 4.46 -11.30 12.79
N ARG A 128 4.03 -12.20 11.90
CA ARG A 128 4.88 -13.19 11.25
C ARG A 128 5.88 -12.53 10.30
N GLN A 129 5.41 -11.66 9.40
CA GLN A 129 6.23 -10.90 8.44
C GLN A 129 7.29 -10.04 9.15
N PHE A 130 6.96 -9.44 10.29
CA PHE A 130 7.92 -8.72 11.12
C PHE A 130 9.04 -9.66 11.64
N CYS A 131 8.69 -10.82 12.17
CA CYS A 131 9.68 -11.79 12.64
C CYS A 131 10.54 -12.33 11.48
N GLU A 132 9.94 -12.62 10.32
CA GLU A 132 10.65 -13.02 9.08
C GLU A 132 11.61 -11.92 8.63
N ARG A 133 11.17 -10.65 8.60
CA ARG A 133 12.02 -9.50 8.25
C ARG A 133 13.16 -9.30 9.24
N VAL A 134 12.93 -9.45 10.55
CA VAL A 134 14.01 -9.36 11.55
C VAL A 134 15.05 -10.48 11.35
N VAL A 135 14.63 -11.71 11.04
CA VAL A 135 15.59 -12.80 10.72
C VAL A 135 16.32 -12.54 9.39
N ALA A 136 15.69 -11.90 8.41
CA ALA A 136 16.37 -11.50 7.18
C ALA A 136 17.39 -10.36 7.40
N THR A 137 17.04 -9.35 8.19
CA THR A 137 17.85 -8.13 8.33
C THR A 137 18.89 -8.16 9.45
N HIS A 138 18.71 -8.96 10.50
CA HIS A 138 19.63 -9.00 11.64
C HIS A 138 20.61 -10.18 11.50
N PRO A 139 21.88 -9.94 11.09
CA PRO A 139 22.85 -11.00 10.91
C PRO A 139 23.33 -11.52 12.28
N ALA A 140 23.51 -12.84 12.38
CA ALA A 140 23.94 -13.49 13.62
C ALA A 140 25.32 -12.99 14.13
N ALA A 141 26.16 -12.47 13.24
CA ALA A 141 27.47 -11.89 13.56
C ALA A 141 27.42 -10.48 14.19
N PHE A 142 26.24 -9.86 14.33
CA PHE A 142 26.08 -8.53 14.92
C PHE A 142 24.91 -8.40 15.91
N ALA A 143 23.80 -9.09 15.65
CA ALA A 143 22.61 -9.08 16.50
C ALA A 143 22.12 -10.53 16.80
N PRO A 144 22.96 -11.38 17.42
CA PRO A 144 22.64 -12.78 17.67
C PRO A 144 21.40 -12.99 18.55
N ALA A 145 21.21 -12.19 19.61
CA ALA A 145 20.05 -12.34 20.49
C ALA A 145 18.75 -11.94 19.78
N THR A 146 18.76 -10.82 19.04
CA THR A 146 17.60 -10.33 18.28
C THR A 146 17.19 -11.32 17.20
N ARG A 147 18.17 -11.87 16.46
CA ARG A 147 17.93 -12.93 15.47
C ARG A 147 17.38 -14.19 16.12
N ALA A 148 18.03 -14.71 17.16
CA ALA A 148 17.62 -15.96 17.82
C ALA A 148 16.22 -15.84 18.46
N ALA A 149 15.87 -14.68 19.01
CA ALA A 149 14.54 -14.39 19.53
C ALA A 149 13.47 -14.33 18.42
N ALA A 150 13.77 -13.71 17.28
CA ALA A 150 12.87 -13.69 16.12
C ALA A 150 12.67 -15.10 15.54
N GLU A 151 13.74 -15.88 15.37
CA GLU A 151 13.65 -17.28 14.92
C GLU A 151 12.86 -18.16 15.89
N LYS A 152 13.01 -17.96 17.21
CA LYS A 152 12.21 -18.63 18.24
C LYS A 152 10.73 -18.27 18.11
N ALA A 153 10.41 -17.00 17.84
CA ALA A 153 9.02 -16.54 17.63
C ALA A 153 8.41 -17.11 16.33
N LEU A 154 9.20 -17.27 15.26
CA LEU A 154 8.76 -17.93 14.03
C LEU A 154 8.45 -19.42 14.24
N ARG A 155 9.31 -20.13 14.96
CA ARG A 155 9.09 -21.54 15.34
C ARG A 155 7.95 -21.73 16.37
N GLY A 156 7.44 -20.65 16.96
CA GLY A 156 6.38 -20.65 17.97
C GLY A 156 4.96 -20.41 17.42
N SER A 157 4.06 -20.06 18.34
CA SER A 157 2.65 -19.74 18.07
C SER A 157 2.45 -18.29 17.64
N ASP A 158 1.22 -17.93 17.27
CA ASP A 158 0.83 -16.52 17.04
C ASP A 158 1.00 -15.66 18.30
N THR A 159 0.88 -16.26 19.49
CA THR A 159 1.12 -15.60 20.78
C THR A 159 2.59 -15.29 20.97
N ASP A 160 3.50 -16.19 20.58
CA ASP A 160 4.95 -15.97 20.67
C ASP A 160 5.41 -14.86 19.71
N ARG A 161 4.87 -14.85 18.49
CA ARG A 161 5.04 -13.74 17.53
C ARG A 161 4.54 -12.42 18.09
N ALA A 162 3.34 -12.40 18.69
CA ALA A 162 2.79 -11.19 19.30
C ALA A 162 3.61 -10.70 20.51
N ALA A 163 4.14 -11.61 21.34
CA ALA A 163 5.00 -11.27 22.47
C ALA A 163 6.37 -10.71 22.00
N PHE A 164 6.94 -11.29 20.94
CA PHE A 164 8.16 -10.77 20.32
C PHE A 164 7.97 -9.36 19.76
N VAL A 165 6.93 -9.13 18.96
CA VAL A 165 6.58 -7.80 18.42
C VAL A 165 6.31 -6.78 19.52
N LYS A 166 5.61 -7.19 20.60
CA LYS A 166 5.22 -6.27 21.69
C LYS A 166 6.41 -5.81 22.56
N SER A 167 7.37 -6.69 22.84
CA SER A 167 8.51 -6.35 23.72
C SER A 167 9.77 -7.17 23.49
N GLY A 168 9.66 -8.42 23.03
CA GLY A 168 10.82 -9.31 22.86
C GLY A 168 11.88 -8.78 21.89
N TYR A 169 11.47 -8.06 20.84
CA TYR A 169 12.39 -7.39 19.90
C TYR A 169 13.26 -6.34 20.58
N ALA A 170 12.65 -5.37 21.28
CA ALA A 170 13.37 -4.31 21.98
C ALA A 170 14.24 -4.85 23.13
N GLN A 171 13.77 -5.90 23.82
CA GLN A 171 14.55 -6.60 24.85
C GLN A 171 15.80 -7.28 24.27
N ALA A 172 15.68 -7.93 23.11
CA ALA A 172 16.79 -8.59 22.46
C ALA A 172 17.78 -7.59 21.82
N GLN A 173 17.29 -6.49 21.23
CA GLN A 173 18.16 -5.39 20.77
C GLN A 173 18.96 -4.79 21.92
N ALA A 174 18.36 -4.59 23.10
CA ALA A 174 19.07 -4.10 24.28
C ALA A 174 20.13 -5.08 24.80
N GLN A 175 19.88 -6.39 24.70
CA GLN A 175 20.88 -7.43 25.03
C GLN A 175 22.06 -7.41 24.04
N ASP A 176 21.79 -7.37 22.74
CA ASP A 176 22.83 -7.29 21.70
C ASP A 176 23.64 -5.99 21.83
N ARG A 177 22.98 -4.85 22.08
CA ARG A 177 23.64 -3.56 22.29
C ARG A 177 24.54 -3.58 23.53
N GLY A 178 24.03 -4.02 24.69
CA GLY A 178 24.84 -4.11 25.92
C GLY A 178 26.03 -5.08 25.80
N ALA A 179 25.86 -6.19 25.07
CA ALA A 179 26.96 -7.12 24.78
C ALA A 179 28.03 -6.48 23.88
N ARG A 180 27.64 -5.72 22.86
CA ARG A 180 28.59 -4.98 22.00
C ARG A 180 29.23 -3.81 22.73
N GLU A 181 28.51 -3.06 23.56
CA GLU A 181 29.06 -1.96 24.37
C GLU A 181 30.15 -2.45 25.34
N ALA A 182 29.94 -3.60 25.99
CA ALA A 182 30.98 -4.21 26.84
C ALA A 182 32.28 -4.51 26.08
N VAL A 183 32.18 -5.11 24.89
CA VAL A 183 33.34 -5.43 24.02
C VAL A 183 33.93 -4.18 23.34
N ALA A 184 33.10 -3.16 23.06
CA ALA A 184 33.53 -1.91 22.44
C ALA A 184 34.49 -1.10 23.32
N THR A 185 34.54 -1.36 24.62
CA THR A 185 35.55 -0.81 25.54
C THR A 185 36.99 -1.20 25.16
N GLU A 186 37.18 -2.30 24.41
CA GLU A 186 38.49 -2.77 23.92
C GLU A 186 38.65 -2.66 22.39
N GLN A 187 37.62 -2.25 21.65
CA GLN A 187 37.61 -2.24 20.18
C GLN A 187 37.48 -0.83 19.57
N GLN A 188 37.79 -0.72 18.28
CA GLN A 188 37.97 0.57 17.61
C GLN A 188 36.77 1.52 17.75
N ALA A 189 37.09 2.78 18.08
CA ALA A 189 36.16 3.89 18.02
C ALA A 189 35.73 4.18 16.57
N VAL A 190 34.51 4.67 16.39
CA VAL A 190 34.03 5.11 15.07
C VAL A 190 34.85 6.34 14.67
N ARG A 191 35.43 6.36 13.47
CA ARG A 191 36.31 7.46 13.03
C ARG A 191 35.49 8.60 12.44
N ALA A 192 36.12 9.76 12.20
CA ALA A 192 35.48 10.90 11.55
C ALA A 192 34.90 10.50 10.18
N LYS A 193 35.72 9.86 9.33
CA LYS A 193 35.34 9.34 8.00
C LYS A 193 34.11 8.42 7.98
N ASP A 194 33.87 7.67 9.05
CA ASP A 194 32.75 6.73 9.13
C ASP A 194 31.45 7.50 9.45
N ARG A 195 31.51 8.52 10.32
CA ARG A 195 30.39 9.46 10.53
C ARG A 195 30.13 10.33 9.30
N GLU A 196 31.18 10.76 8.59
CA GLU A 196 31.07 11.51 7.33
C GLU A 196 30.38 10.70 6.23
N PHE A 197 30.68 9.40 6.11
CA PHE A 197 29.96 8.50 5.20
C PHE A 197 28.46 8.42 5.56
N VAL A 198 28.13 8.19 6.83
CA VAL A 198 26.71 8.15 7.27
C VAL A 198 26.04 9.52 7.07
N ALA A 199 26.73 10.64 7.27
CA ALA A 199 26.18 11.97 7.02
C ALA A 199 25.91 12.22 5.53
N GLY A 200 26.82 11.76 4.66
CA GLY A 200 26.62 11.76 3.21
C GLY A 200 25.39 10.95 2.80
N ARG A 201 25.18 9.78 3.40
CA ARG A 201 23.99 8.92 3.18
C ARG A 201 22.71 9.59 3.71
N ALA A 202 22.74 10.14 4.92
CA ALA A 202 21.62 10.82 5.56
C ALA A 202 21.07 12.01 4.75
N ALA A 203 21.94 12.69 4.00
CA ALA A 203 21.59 13.84 3.18
C ALA A 203 21.30 13.50 1.70
N HIS A 204 21.99 12.52 1.10
CA HIS A 204 22.04 12.34 -0.36
C HIS A 204 21.87 10.91 -0.88
N ASP A 205 21.58 9.90 -0.03
CA ASP A 205 21.33 8.55 -0.55
C ASP A 205 20.05 8.51 -1.42
N PRO A 206 20.04 7.82 -2.58
CA PRO A 206 18.83 7.69 -3.40
C PRO A 206 17.70 6.92 -2.71
N GLY A 207 18.01 5.93 -1.85
CA GLY A 207 17.04 5.19 -1.05
C GLY A 207 16.50 6.01 0.12
N GLU A 208 15.18 6.07 0.29
CA GLU A 208 14.55 6.76 1.43
C GLU A 208 14.81 6.04 2.74
N GLN A 209 14.68 4.72 2.75
CA GLN A 209 14.82 3.93 3.96
C GLN A 209 16.30 3.87 4.38
N VAL A 210 17.24 3.93 3.43
CA VAL A 210 18.66 4.21 3.72
C VAL A 210 18.89 5.62 4.28
N ARG A 211 18.31 6.69 3.69
CA ARG A 211 18.39 8.05 4.26
C ARG A 211 17.90 8.08 5.71
N VAL A 212 16.73 7.49 5.98
CA VAL A 212 16.12 7.43 7.32
C VAL A 212 16.98 6.64 8.30
N ALA A 213 17.53 5.48 7.90
CA ALA A 213 18.44 4.71 8.76
C ALA A 213 19.72 5.49 9.11
N ALA A 214 20.27 6.24 8.15
CA ALA A 214 21.45 7.08 8.37
C ALA A 214 21.15 8.31 9.26
N GLN A 215 19.99 8.95 9.06
CA GLN A 215 19.50 10.03 9.92
C GLN A 215 19.24 9.55 11.35
N TRP A 216 18.71 8.34 11.53
CA TRP A 216 18.50 7.73 12.85
C TRP A 216 19.83 7.44 13.57
N ALA A 217 20.87 7.01 12.84
CA ALA A 217 22.19 6.79 13.40
C ALA A 217 22.90 8.09 13.85
N LEU A 218 22.55 9.24 13.24
CA LEU A 218 23.10 10.56 13.55
C LEU A 218 22.13 11.47 14.33
N ARG A 219 21.06 10.90 14.89
CA ARG A 219 20.05 11.65 15.67
C ARG A 219 20.67 12.35 16.90
N PRO A 220 20.09 13.45 17.39
CA PRO A 220 20.51 14.06 18.67
C PRO A 220 20.50 13.04 19.81
N GLY A 221 21.62 12.90 20.51
CA GLY A 221 21.80 11.89 21.57
C GLY A 221 22.15 10.47 21.07
N GLY A 222 22.29 10.25 19.76
CA GLY A 222 22.93 9.06 19.21
C GLY A 222 24.45 9.10 19.39
N GLY A 223 25.08 7.92 19.47
CA GLY A 223 26.52 7.76 19.68
C GLY A 223 27.19 6.81 18.68
N ASP A 224 28.46 6.50 18.93
CA ASP A 224 29.26 5.55 18.14
C ASP A 224 28.53 4.24 17.87
N GLU A 225 27.81 3.72 18.86
CA GLU A 225 27.10 2.45 18.74
C GLU A 225 25.90 2.51 17.77
N ASP A 226 25.25 3.66 17.63
CA ASP A 226 24.19 3.85 16.62
C ASP A 226 24.77 3.91 15.20
N VAL A 227 25.99 4.42 15.05
CA VAL A 227 26.74 4.34 13.79
C VAL A 227 27.18 2.90 13.53
N ARG A 228 27.67 2.16 14.54
CA ARG A 228 27.97 0.72 14.38
C ARG A 228 26.73 -0.08 14.00
N GLU A 229 25.55 0.27 14.52
CA GLU A 229 24.27 -0.37 14.20
C GLU A 229 23.87 -0.13 12.74
N PHE A 230 24.10 1.08 12.20
CA PHE A 230 23.91 1.37 10.77
C PHE A 230 24.82 0.50 9.88
N TYR A 231 26.12 0.41 10.19
CA TYR A 231 27.06 -0.48 9.48
C TYR A 231 26.74 -1.97 9.69
N GLY A 232 26.20 -2.36 10.85
CA GLY A 232 25.93 -3.75 11.24
C GLY A 232 24.67 -4.35 10.64
N PHE A 233 23.60 -3.55 10.46
CA PHE A 233 22.40 -3.94 9.70
C PHE A 233 21.55 -2.78 9.18
N GLY A 234 21.60 -1.59 9.78
CA GLY A 234 20.65 -0.50 9.46
C GLY A 234 20.69 -0.08 7.99
N TRP A 235 21.88 -0.01 7.39
CA TRP A 235 22.07 0.31 5.97
C TRP A 235 21.44 -0.74 5.03
N VAL A 236 21.72 -2.02 5.29
CA VAL A 236 21.21 -3.16 4.50
C VAL A 236 19.69 -3.27 4.65
N SER A 237 19.18 -3.03 5.86
CA SER A 237 17.75 -3.01 6.18
C SER A 237 17.03 -1.92 5.40
N GLY A 238 17.61 -0.72 5.32
CA GLY A 238 17.11 0.37 4.47
C GLY A 238 17.04 -0.07 3.02
N GLY A 239 18.16 -0.52 2.44
CA GLY A 239 18.22 -0.91 1.03
C GLY A 239 17.25 -2.02 0.63
N ALA A 240 17.02 -2.99 1.52
CA ALA A 240 16.02 -4.04 1.31
C ALA A 240 14.59 -3.50 1.30
N LEU A 241 14.27 -2.51 2.14
CA LEU A 241 12.96 -1.85 2.17
C LEU A 241 12.76 -0.90 0.97
N ASP A 242 13.79 -0.17 0.56
CA ASP A 242 13.76 0.68 -0.65
C ASP A 242 13.47 -0.14 -1.91
N LEU A 243 14.05 -1.34 -2.01
CA LEU A 243 13.81 -2.30 -3.09
C LEU A 243 12.41 -2.94 -3.01
N GLU A 244 11.93 -3.28 -1.80
CA GLU A 244 10.56 -3.78 -1.59
C GLU A 244 9.51 -2.74 -2.00
N GLU A 245 9.72 -1.47 -1.64
CA GLU A 245 8.83 -0.36 -1.97
C GLU A 245 8.82 -0.06 -3.48
N HIS A 246 10.00 -0.02 -4.13
CA HIS A 246 10.07 0.14 -5.60
C HIS A 246 9.30 -0.97 -6.32
N ARG A 247 9.53 -2.24 -5.95
CA ARG A 247 8.83 -3.38 -6.56
C ARG A 247 7.31 -3.28 -6.40
N LEU A 248 6.83 -2.94 -5.21
CA LEU A 248 5.39 -2.77 -4.96
C LEU A 248 4.81 -1.64 -5.82
N ARG A 249 5.42 -0.45 -5.78
CA ARG A 249 4.99 0.74 -6.52
C ARG A 249 4.94 0.50 -8.03
N THR A 250 5.97 -0.18 -8.55
CA THR A 250 6.08 -0.55 -9.97
C THR A 250 5.03 -1.57 -10.37
N ALA A 251 4.81 -2.63 -9.57
CA ALA A 251 3.81 -3.66 -9.84
C ALA A 251 2.35 -3.14 -9.77
N GLU A 252 2.03 -2.30 -8.78
CA GLU A 252 0.71 -1.64 -8.68
C GLU A 252 0.46 -0.72 -9.89
N SER A 253 1.47 0.07 -10.27
CA SER A 253 1.40 0.95 -11.44
C SER A 253 1.21 0.14 -12.74
N GLU A 254 1.87 -1.00 -12.87
CA GLU A 254 1.78 -1.84 -14.07
C GLU A 254 0.43 -2.57 -14.17
N ALA A 255 -0.11 -3.05 -13.06
CA ALA A 255 -1.46 -3.62 -13.02
C ALA A 255 -2.52 -2.60 -13.46
N LEU A 256 -2.37 -1.33 -13.07
CA LEU A 256 -3.23 -0.24 -13.55
C LEU A 256 -3.01 0.05 -15.04
N ARG A 257 -1.76 0.11 -15.52
CA ARG A 257 -1.46 0.34 -16.95
C ARG A 257 -2.02 -0.76 -17.85
N HIS A 258 -1.89 -2.03 -17.48
CA HIS A 258 -2.50 -3.15 -18.22
C HIS A 258 -4.03 -3.08 -18.21
N ARG A 259 -4.66 -2.82 -17.06
CA ARG A 259 -6.13 -2.69 -16.98
C ARG A 259 -6.66 -1.58 -17.89
N THR A 260 -5.98 -0.44 -17.93
CA THR A 260 -6.33 0.67 -18.84
C THR A 260 -6.12 0.28 -20.30
N LEU A 261 -5.01 -0.39 -20.63
CA LEU A 261 -4.75 -0.88 -21.99
C LEU A 261 -5.85 -1.83 -22.49
N THR A 262 -6.33 -2.76 -21.66
CA THR A 262 -7.42 -3.67 -22.04
C THR A 262 -8.71 -2.92 -22.41
N LEU A 263 -9.04 -1.84 -21.70
CA LEU A 263 -10.21 -1.02 -22.00
C LEU A 263 -10.03 -0.19 -23.28
N LEU A 264 -8.85 0.40 -23.49
CA LEU A 264 -8.54 1.19 -24.68
C LEU A 264 -8.47 0.34 -25.95
N LEU A 265 -7.80 -0.82 -25.90
CA LEU A 265 -7.75 -1.77 -27.03
C LEU A 265 -9.15 -2.25 -27.41
N ARG A 266 -10.01 -2.54 -26.42
CA ARG A 266 -11.40 -2.88 -26.70
C ARG A 266 -12.13 -1.75 -27.40
N ALA A 267 -12.04 -0.52 -26.89
CA ALA A 267 -12.69 0.64 -27.52
C ALA A 267 -12.21 0.87 -28.96
N ALA A 268 -10.92 0.69 -29.24
CA ALA A 268 -10.35 0.82 -30.57
C ALA A 268 -10.81 -0.28 -31.54
N VAL A 269 -10.88 -1.54 -31.07
CA VAL A 269 -11.43 -2.65 -31.86
C VAL A 269 -12.93 -2.47 -32.10
N ASP A 270 -13.72 -2.21 -31.05
CA ASP A 270 -15.17 -2.00 -31.14
C ASP A 270 -15.50 -0.83 -32.12
N ALA A 271 -14.65 0.20 -32.22
CA ALA A 271 -14.76 1.30 -33.19
C ALA A 271 -14.31 0.93 -34.62
N GLU A 272 -13.21 0.20 -34.80
CA GLU A 272 -12.76 -0.32 -36.11
C GLU A 272 -13.76 -1.34 -36.70
N GLU A 273 -14.50 -2.06 -35.86
CA GLU A 273 -15.62 -2.91 -36.28
C GLU A 273 -16.84 -2.07 -36.71
N ALA A 274 -17.22 -1.06 -35.92
CA ALA A 274 -18.35 -0.18 -36.20
C ALA A 274 -18.22 0.57 -37.55
N LEU A 275 -16.99 0.97 -37.91
CA LEU A 275 -16.68 1.61 -39.19
C LEU A 275 -17.16 0.80 -40.41
N ARG A 276 -17.17 -0.54 -40.33
CA ARG A 276 -17.55 -1.43 -41.44
C ARG A 276 -19.04 -1.38 -41.79
N GLY A 277 -19.88 -0.90 -40.88
CA GLY A 277 -21.34 -0.78 -41.05
C GLY A 277 -21.88 0.64 -40.88
N ALA A 278 -20.99 1.64 -40.78
CA ALA A 278 -21.38 3.01 -40.48
C ALA A 278 -22.10 3.70 -41.65
N SER A 279 -23.25 4.32 -41.37
CA SER A 279 -23.94 5.21 -42.31
C SER A 279 -23.23 6.55 -42.49
N ASP A 280 -22.60 7.07 -41.43
CA ASP A 280 -21.62 8.15 -41.48
C ASP A 280 -20.21 7.57 -41.31
N THR A 281 -19.58 7.27 -42.44
CA THR A 281 -18.22 6.70 -42.49
C THR A 281 -17.14 7.71 -42.13
N ALA A 282 -17.43 9.02 -42.17
CA ALA A 282 -16.48 10.07 -41.77
C ALA A 282 -16.43 10.20 -40.24
N ALA A 283 -17.59 10.27 -39.59
CA ALA A 283 -17.70 10.29 -38.13
C ALA A 283 -17.16 8.99 -37.50
N ALA A 284 -17.50 7.82 -38.07
CA ALA A 284 -17.01 6.55 -37.57
C ALA A 284 -15.48 6.39 -37.72
N ARG A 285 -14.89 6.84 -38.83
CA ARG A 285 -13.44 6.89 -39.00
C ARG A 285 -12.80 7.77 -37.94
N ALA A 286 -13.30 8.98 -37.74
CA ALA A 286 -12.78 9.92 -36.76
C ALA A 286 -12.93 9.45 -35.30
N GLU A 287 -13.82 8.50 -35.01
CA GLU A 287 -13.87 7.81 -33.71
C GLU A 287 -12.81 6.70 -33.61
N ALA A 288 -12.69 5.85 -34.63
CA ALA A 288 -11.70 4.77 -34.66
C ALA A 288 -10.25 5.30 -34.64
N GLU A 289 -9.97 6.40 -35.33
CA GLU A 289 -8.69 7.12 -35.28
C GLU A 289 -8.38 7.61 -33.85
N ARG A 290 -9.33 8.29 -33.20
CA ARG A 290 -9.18 8.77 -31.81
C ARG A 290 -8.99 7.63 -30.82
N ALA A 291 -9.68 6.51 -31.03
CA ALA A 291 -9.57 5.34 -30.16
C ALA A 291 -8.18 4.68 -30.28
N TRP A 292 -7.64 4.52 -31.49
CA TRP A 292 -6.26 4.05 -31.67
C TRP A 292 -5.21 5.04 -31.16
N GLN A 293 -5.41 6.35 -31.37
CA GLN A 293 -4.55 7.40 -30.79
C GLN A 293 -4.53 7.36 -29.24
N ALA A 294 -5.66 7.03 -28.60
CA ALA A 294 -5.71 6.85 -27.15
C ALA A 294 -4.89 5.65 -26.68
N VAL A 295 -4.90 4.53 -27.42
CA VAL A 295 -3.99 3.39 -27.17
C VAL A 295 -2.53 3.81 -27.33
N ALA A 296 -2.20 4.55 -28.40
CA ALA A 296 -0.83 5.02 -28.67
C ALA A 296 -0.33 5.96 -27.56
N ALA A 297 -1.12 6.96 -27.16
CA ALA A 297 -0.76 7.91 -26.11
C ALA A 297 -0.54 7.21 -24.75
N HIS A 298 -1.40 6.25 -24.40
CA HIS A 298 -1.24 5.44 -23.18
C HIS A 298 0.04 4.58 -23.23
N ALA A 299 0.31 3.93 -24.36
CA ALA A 299 1.50 3.10 -24.54
C ALA A 299 2.80 3.91 -24.50
N GLN A 300 2.85 5.09 -25.14
CA GLN A 300 3.99 6.00 -25.08
C GLN A 300 4.22 6.54 -23.65
N GLY A 301 3.16 6.83 -22.91
CA GLY A 301 3.26 7.21 -21.50
C GLY A 301 3.83 6.09 -20.62
N ALA A 302 3.43 4.84 -20.89
CA ALA A 302 3.93 3.65 -20.19
C ALA A 302 5.40 3.35 -20.52
N GLU A 303 5.80 3.39 -21.80
CA GLU A 303 7.19 3.27 -22.24
C GLU A 303 8.08 4.32 -21.55
N THR A 304 7.63 5.59 -21.53
CA THR A 304 8.36 6.70 -20.90
C THR A 304 8.54 6.47 -19.40
N ALA A 305 7.52 5.96 -18.70
CA ALA A 305 7.61 5.64 -17.28
C ALA A 305 8.61 4.50 -17.01
N TRP A 306 8.59 3.43 -17.81
CA TRP A 306 9.52 2.31 -17.65
C TRP A 306 10.98 2.68 -17.95
N LEU A 307 11.23 3.60 -18.89
CA LEU A 307 12.57 4.15 -19.11
C LEU A 307 13.09 4.96 -17.90
N ALA A 308 12.20 5.62 -17.15
CA ALA A 308 12.56 6.33 -15.91
C ALA A 308 12.80 5.38 -14.73
N GLU A 309 12.00 4.32 -14.58
CA GLU A 309 12.24 3.27 -13.56
C GLU A 309 13.56 2.52 -13.83
N ARG A 310 13.90 2.23 -15.10
CA ARG A 310 15.22 1.69 -15.49
C ARG A 310 16.35 2.62 -15.03
N GLU A 311 16.23 3.93 -15.28
CA GLU A 311 17.25 4.90 -14.87
C GLU A 311 17.34 5.02 -13.33
N HIS A 312 16.23 4.86 -12.59
CA HIS A 312 16.26 4.75 -11.13
C HIS A 312 17.01 3.50 -10.66
N ALA A 313 16.68 2.33 -11.22
CA ALA A 313 17.30 1.05 -10.87
C ALA A 313 18.81 1.03 -11.18
N GLY A 314 19.24 1.55 -12.34
CA GLY A 314 20.66 1.67 -12.68
C GLY A 314 21.44 2.60 -11.74
N ARG A 315 20.85 3.76 -11.35
CA ARG A 315 21.45 4.65 -10.34
C ARG A 315 21.58 4.00 -8.96
N GLN A 316 20.59 3.20 -8.57
CA GLN A 316 20.69 2.39 -7.35
C GLN A 316 21.83 1.37 -7.50
N ALA A 317 21.83 0.54 -8.55
CA ALA A 317 22.84 -0.50 -8.76
C ALA A 317 24.29 0.03 -8.70
N GLU A 318 24.60 1.13 -9.40
CA GLU A 318 25.92 1.77 -9.32
C GLU A 318 26.21 2.38 -7.94
N THR A 319 25.19 2.86 -7.21
CA THR A 319 25.36 3.33 -5.83
C THR A 319 25.76 2.20 -4.88
N TRP A 320 25.11 1.02 -4.97
CA TRP A 320 25.44 -0.16 -4.17
C TRP A 320 26.83 -0.72 -4.52
N LYS A 321 27.13 -0.86 -5.82
CA LYS A 321 28.44 -1.24 -6.36
C LYS A 321 29.57 -0.29 -5.93
N GLY A 322 29.30 1.02 -5.85
CA GLY A 322 30.23 2.00 -5.31
C GLY A 322 30.57 1.75 -3.83
N VAL A 323 29.59 1.35 -3.01
CA VAL A 323 29.83 0.99 -1.61
C VAL A 323 30.51 -0.38 -1.49
N GLN A 324 30.19 -1.34 -2.35
CA GLN A 324 30.90 -2.63 -2.43
C GLN A 324 32.41 -2.42 -2.65
N ALA A 325 32.79 -1.57 -3.61
CA ALA A 325 34.19 -1.26 -3.89
C ALA A 325 34.90 -0.56 -2.71
N LEU A 326 34.23 0.39 -2.05
CA LEU A 326 34.75 1.03 -0.83
C LEU A 326 34.92 0.03 0.32
N ALA A 327 33.98 -0.90 0.48
CA ALA A 327 34.01 -1.93 1.52
C ALA A 327 35.12 -2.96 1.30
N GLN A 328 35.33 -3.40 0.05
CA GLN A 328 36.41 -4.32 -0.32
C GLN A 328 37.80 -3.69 -0.19
N GLY A 329 37.92 -2.38 -0.44
CA GLY A 329 39.17 -1.63 -0.23
C GLY A 329 39.48 -1.30 1.25
N ALA A 330 38.54 -1.50 2.16
CA ALA A 330 38.68 -1.13 3.56
C ALA A 330 39.19 -2.28 4.44
N MET A 331 40.26 -2.02 5.19
CA MET A 331 40.78 -2.97 6.19
C MET A 331 39.95 -3.02 7.49
N ASP A 332 39.02 -2.08 7.67
CA ASP A 332 38.29 -1.86 8.92
C ASP A 332 37.08 -2.80 9.06
N GLU A 333 36.92 -3.45 10.23
CA GLU A 333 35.87 -4.45 10.48
C GLU A 333 34.43 -3.96 10.30
N LEU A 334 34.17 -2.65 10.46
CA LEU A 334 32.86 -2.06 10.17
C LEU A 334 32.48 -2.15 8.69
N TRP A 335 33.46 -1.97 7.80
CA TRP A 335 33.26 -1.92 6.36
C TRP A 335 33.16 -3.32 5.75
N LYS A 336 33.88 -4.31 6.30
CA LYS A 336 33.80 -5.72 5.84
C LYS A 336 32.36 -6.26 5.86
N ARG A 337 31.54 -5.84 6.83
CA ARG A 337 30.12 -6.21 6.95
C ARG A 337 29.23 -5.67 5.82
N MET A 338 29.71 -4.68 5.05
CA MET A 338 28.94 -4.07 3.96
C MET A 338 29.18 -4.76 2.61
N ALA A 339 30.32 -5.44 2.41
CA ALA A 339 30.76 -5.87 1.08
C ALA A 339 29.77 -6.85 0.39
N ASP A 340 29.42 -7.96 1.06
CA ASP A 340 28.53 -8.96 0.46
C ASP A 340 27.06 -8.47 0.37
N PRO A 341 26.50 -7.77 1.38
CA PRO A 341 25.17 -7.15 1.23
C PRO A 341 25.11 -6.06 0.14
N ALA A 342 26.21 -5.35 -0.11
CA ALA A 342 26.29 -4.38 -1.20
C ALA A 342 26.23 -5.06 -2.58
N ASP A 343 26.94 -6.17 -2.72
CA ASP A 343 26.98 -7.04 -3.89
C ASP A 343 25.60 -7.67 -4.17
N GLU A 344 24.90 -8.12 -3.11
CA GLU A 344 23.55 -8.69 -3.21
C GLU A 344 22.48 -7.65 -3.60
N ASN A 345 22.44 -6.48 -2.93
CA ASN A 345 21.51 -5.40 -3.29
C ASN A 345 21.84 -4.82 -4.67
N GLY A 346 23.12 -4.63 -5.01
CA GLY A 346 23.55 -4.17 -6.33
C GLY A 346 23.04 -5.09 -7.43
N ARG A 347 23.28 -6.41 -7.31
CA ARG A 347 22.70 -7.42 -8.21
C ARG A 347 21.18 -7.41 -8.26
N ALA A 348 20.50 -7.07 -7.18
CA ALA A 348 19.04 -6.99 -7.16
C ALA A 348 18.55 -5.80 -7.98
N TRP A 349 19.11 -4.60 -7.78
CA TRP A 349 18.79 -3.42 -8.57
C TRP A 349 19.14 -3.57 -10.06
N THR A 350 20.24 -4.25 -10.41
CA THR A 350 20.55 -4.60 -11.81
C THR A 350 19.50 -5.54 -12.44
N ARG A 351 18.76 -6.35 -11.66
CA ARG A 351 17.63 -7.12 -12.19
C ARG A 351 16.41 -6.23 -12.45
N GLU A 352 16.05 -5.34 -11.52
CA GLU A 352 14.96 -4.38 -11.78
C GLU A 352 15.24 -3.51 -13.02
N GLU A 353 16.50 -3.14 -13.26
CA GLU A 353 16.93 -2.43 -14.47
C GLU A 353 16.69 -3.26 -15.75
N GLN A 354 17.01 -4.56 -15.72
CA GLN A 354 16.81 -5.49 -16.84
C GLN A 354 15.33 -5.77 -17.10
N ASP A 355 14.54 -5.98 -16.04
CA ASP A 355 13.09 -6.19 -16.13
C ASP A 355 12.39 -4.93 -16.67
N ALA A 356 12.84 -3.73 -16.28
CA ALA A 356 12.35 -2.47 -16.82
C ALA A 356 12.64 -2.28 -18.33
N VAL A 357 13.75 -2.83 -18.85
CA VAL A 357 13.99 -2.89 -20.31
C VAL A 357 12.97 -3.80 -20.99
N GLY A 358 12.65 -4.96 -20.40
CA GLY A 358 11.64 -5.88 -20.91
C GLY A 358 10.25 -5.24 -21.01
N SER A 359 9.81 -4.57 -19.94
CA SER A 359 8.53 -3.86 -19.92
C SER A 359 8.50 -2.66 -20.88
N ALA A 360 9.57 -1.86 -20.96
CA ALA A 360 9.64 -0.77 -21.95
C ALA A 360 9.48 -1.29 -23.40
N ALA A 361 10.12 -2.42 -23.73
CA ALA A 361 9.99 -3.04 -25.05
C ALA A 361 8.56 -3.57 -25.33
N PHE A 362 7.85 -4.09 -24.31
CA PHE A 362 6.43 -4.44 -24.45
C PHE A 362 5.57 -3.21 -24.79
N TRP A 363 5.72 -2.12 -24.05
CA TRP A 363 4.94 -0.90 -24.31
C TRP A 363 5.27 -0.25 -25.66
N GLN A 364 6.52 -0.35 -26.12
CA GLN A 364 6.93 0.06 -27.47
C GLN A 364 6.26 -0.78 -28.58
N ASP A 365 6.10 -2.10 -28.39
CA ASP A 365 5.37 -2.97 -29.32
C ASP A 365 3.87 -2.64 -29.38
N ILE A 366 3.25 -2.32 -28.24
CA ILE A 366 1.86 -1.82 -28.19
C ILE A 366 1.74 -0.47 -28.91
N LEU A 367 2.69 0.46 -28.72
CA LEU A 367 2.72 1.75 -29.40
C LEU A 367 2.84 1.60 -30.93
N ARG A 368 3.66 0.65 -31.41
CA ARG A 368 3.73 0.29 -32.83
C ARG A 368 2.37 -0.20 -33.35
N LYS A 369 1.76 -1.17 -32.68
CA LYS A 369 0.46 -1.77 -33.07
C LYS A 369 -0.68 -0.75 -33.07
N ALA A 370 -0.63 0.23 -32.17
CA ALA A 370 -1.60 1.33 -32.15
C ALA A 370 -1.48 2.23 -33.39
N ARG A 371 -0.26 2.62 -33.78
CA ARG A 371 0.01 3.42 -34.99
C ARG A 371 -0.33 2.65 -36.28
N GLU A 372 -0.10 1.34 -36.30
CA GLU A 372 -0.58 0.46 -37.37
C GLU A 372 -2.13 0.44 -37.41
N GLY A 373 -2.79 0.55 -36.26
CA GLY A 373 -4.24 0.76 -36.13
C GLY A 373 -4.72 2.08 -36.73
N GLU A 374 -4.12 3.21 -36.30
CA GLU A 374 -4.39 4.54 -36.85
C GLU A 374 -4.27 4.55 -38.38
N THR A 375 -3.21 3.92 -38.91
CA THR A 375 -2.98 3.80 -40.36
C THR A 375 -4.08 2.99 -41.07
N ARG A 376 -4.53 1.87 -40.49
CA ARG A 376 -5.60 1.04 -41.10
C ARG A 376 -6.95 1.77 -41.19
N VAL A 377 -7.28 2.60 -40.20
CA VAL A 377 -8.60 3.26 -40.16
C VAL A 377 -8.62 4.55 -40.99
N ALA A 378 -7.49 5.24 -41.14
CA ALA A 378 -7.35 6.38 -42.03
C ALA A 378 -7.65 6.00 -43.50
N GLY A 379 -7.00 4.95 -44.01
CA GLY A 379 -7.25 4.37 -45.35
C GLY A 379 -6.07 4.48 -46.32
#